data_AF-N1Q755-F1
#
_entry.id   AF-N1Q755-F1
#
_cell.length_a   1.000
_cell.length_b   1.000
_cell.length_c   1.000
_cell.angle_alpha   90.00
_cell.angle_beta   90.00
_cell.angle_gamma   90.00
#
_symmetry.space_group_name_H-M   'P 1'
#
loop_
_entity.id
_entity.type
_entity.pdbx_description
1 polymer ?
#
loop_
_entity_poly.entity_id
_entity_poly.type
_entity_poly.pdbx_seq_one_letter_code
_entity_poly.pdbx_strand_id
1 'polypeptide(L)'
;TIDLNEKIEGVKDRKYDFLLCVGTLTKGHVGPGCLGEFCRVVRGGGQGLVIATIYEEIFESLGYKNEIERLRGEGKIEILSMEEIGIMRDQSRGGRMVVWRRR
;
A
#
# COMPACT_ATOMS: atom_id res chain seq x y z
N THR A 1 2.15 -20.51 -2.75
CA THR A 1 2.55 -19.09 -2.61
C THR A 1 1.38 -18.24 -3.04
N ILE A 2 1.12 -17.10 -2.40
CA ILE A 2 0.03 -16.18 -2.77
C ILE A 2 0.58 -15.15 -3.77
N ASP A 3 -0.17 -14.85 -4.83
CA ASP A 3 0.11 -13.74 -5.75
C ASP A 3 -0.64 -12.48 -5.26
N LEU A 4 0.07 -11.37 -5.09
CA LEU A 4 -0.50 -10.09 -4.64
C LEU A 4 -1.11 -9.27 -5.78
N ASN A 5 -0.90 -9.67 -7.02
CA ASN A 5 -1.61 -9.10 -8.16
C ASN A 5 -3.05 -9.64 -8.26
N GLU A 6 -3.29 -10.80 -7.65
CA GLU A 6 -4.58 -11.46 -7.61
C GLU A 6 -5.26 -11.24 -6.26
N LYS A 7 -6.57 -11.52 -6.23
CA LYS A 7 -7.33 -11.51 -5.00
C LYS A 7 -6.78 -12.56 -4.02
N ILE A 8 -6.62 -12.17 -2.75
CA ILE A 8 -6.14 -13.10 -1.72
C ILE A 8 -7.29 -14.02 -1.27
N GLU A 9 -7.39 -15.19 -1.90
CA GLU A 9 -8.39 -16.20 -1.61
C GLU A 9 -8.28 -16.75 -0.17
N GLY A 10 -9.44 -17.09 0.41
CA GLY A 10 -9.53 -17.56 1.80
C GLY A 10 -9.38 -16.45 2.87
N VAL A 11 -9.09 -15.21 2.48
CA VAL A 11 -9.07 -14.06 3.39
C VAL A 11 -10.36 -13.26 3.26
N LYS A 12 -11.12 -13.20 4.36
CA LYS A 12 -12.33 -12.38 4.47
C LYS A 12 -12.01 -10.89 4.41
N ASP A 13 -12.96 -10.13 3.89
CA ASP A 13 -12.93 -8.67 3.95
C ASP A 13 -12.89 -8.18 5.40
N ARG A 14 -12.21 -7.05 5.64
CA ARG A 14 -12.17 -6.37 6.96
C ARG A 14 -11.69 -7.28 8.11
N LYS A 15 -10.81 -8.23 7.82
CA LYS A 15 -10.30 -9.20 8.80
C LYS A 15 -9.25 -8.61 9.73
N TYR A 16 -8.38 -7.73 9.25
CA TYR A 16 -7.19 -7.27 9.98
C TYR A 16 -7.33 -5.83 10.46
N ASP A 17 -6.87 -5.53 11.67
CA ASP A 17 -6.76 -4.15 12.18
C ASP A 17 -5.60 -3.38 11.52
N PHE A 18 -4.50 -4.06 11.22
CA PHE A 18 -3.30 -3.48 10.65
C PHE A 18 -2.76 -4.33 9.49
N LEU A 19 -2.18 -3.68 8.48
CA LEU A 19 -1.40 -4.32 7.42
C LEU A 19 -0.06 -3.59 7.24
N LEU A 20 1.02 -4.37 7.20
CA LEU A 20 2.38 -3.89 6.94
C LEU A 20 2.89 -4.56 5.66
N CYS A 21 3.37 -3.76 4.71
CA CYS A 21 3.99 -4.25 3.47
C CYS A 21 5.34 -3.54 3.25
N VAL A 22 6.41 -4.17 3.70
CA VAL A 22 7.76 -3.60 3.67
C VAL A 22 8.66 -4.48 2.82
N GLY A 23 9.39 -3.90 1.87
CA GLY A 23 10.34 -4.61 1.00
C GLY A 23 9.72 -5.39 -0.17
N THR A 24 8.39 -5.40 -0.32
CA THR A 24 7.71 -6.15 -1.40
C THR A 24 7.48 -5.31 -2.66
N LEU A 25 7.07 -4.04 -2.51
CA LEU A 25 6.71 -3.15 -3.63
C LEU A 25 7.97 -2.44 -4.18
N THR A 26 8.84 -3.24 -4.81
CA THR A 26 10.09 -2.80 -5.43
C THR A 26 10.03 -3.00 -6.95
N LYS A 27 11.15 -2.91 -7.69
CA LYS A 27 11.21 -2.94 -9.18
C LYS A 27 10.65 -4.23 -9.85
N GLY A 28 9.98 -5.11 -9.11
CA GLY A 28 9.51 -6.41 -9.53
C GLY A 28 8.04 -6.47 -10.00
N HIS A 29 7.42 -7.62 -9.74
CA HIS A 29 6.23 -8.13 -10.44
C HIS A 29 4.87 -7.70 -9.84
N VAL A 30 4.86 -7.05 -8.68
CA VAL A 30 3.61 -6.66 -8.02
C VAL A 30 3.22 -5.26 -8.51
N GLY A 31 2.04 -5.12 -9.10
CA GLY A 31 1.51 -3.85 -9.57
C GLY A 31 0.74 -3.08 -8.50
N PRO A 32 0.29 -1.85 -8.80
CA PRO A 32 -0.47 -1.02 -7.85
C PRO A 32 -1.83 -1.62 -7.48
N GLY A 33 -2.42 -2.50 -8.29
CA GLY A 33 -3.70 -3.14 -8.00
C GLY A 33 -3.76 -3.85 -6.63
N CYS A 34 -2.62 -4.28 -6.10
CA CYS A 34 -2.53 -4.88 -4.76
C CYS A 34 -3.01 -3.94 -3.63
N LEU A 35 -2.94 -2.61 -3.81
CA LEU A 35 -3.39 -1.65 -2.79
C LEU A 35 -4.91 -1.73 -2.57
N GLY A 36 -5.67 -2.10 -3.61
CA GLY A 36 -7.09 -2.39 -3.50
C GLY A 36 -7.36 -3.59 -2.59
N GLU A 37 -6.56 -4.65 -2.72
CA GLU A 37 -6.63 -5.82 -1.84
C GLU A 37 -6.22 -5.48 -0.40
N PHE A 38 -5.22 -4.63 -0.20
CA PHE A 38 -4.85 -4.14 1.14
C PHE A 38 -6.03 -3.42 1.79
N CYS A 39 -6.70 -2.56 1.03
CA CYS A 39 -7.93 -1.93 1.48
C CYS A 39 -9.00 -2.97 1.79
N ARG A 40 -9.24 -3.98 0.94
CA ARG A 40 -10.28 -5.00 1.15
C ARG A 40 -10.11 -5.75 2.48
N VAL A 41 -8.89 -6.17 2.81
CA VAL A 41 -8.63 -7.06 3.96
C VAL A 41 -8.51 -6.35 5.31
N VAL A 42 -8.23 -5.05 5.32
CA VAL A 42 -8.07 -4.24 6.56
C VAL A 42 -9.43 -3.70 7.05
N ARG A 43 -9.70 -3.53 8.35
CA ARG A 43 -10.99 -3.03 8.87
C ARG A 43 -11.31 -1.62 8.35
N GLY A 44 -12.55 -1.39 7.92
CA GLY A 44 -13.03 -0.07 7.46
C GLY A 44 -13.57 0.80 8.59
N GLY A 45 -14.27 1.87 8.26
CA GLY A 45 -14.92 2.76 9.25
C GLY A 45 -13.93 3.60 10.07
N GLY A 46 -12.72 3.82 9.58
CA GLY A 46 -11.67 4.55 10.29
C GLY A 46 -10.89 3.73 11.31
N GLN A 47 -11.10 2.41 11.39
CA GLN A 47 -10.46 1.55 12.39
C GLN A 47 -9.13 0.98 11.91
N GLY A 48 -9.05 0.61 10.63
CA GLY A 48 -7.90 -0.10 10.12
C GLY A 48 -6.82 0.80 9.54
N LEU A 49 -5.57 0.34 9.63
CA LEU A 49 -4.38 1.06 9.18
C LEU A 49 -3.55 0.22 8.22
N VAL A 50 -3.04 0.86 7.17
CA VAL A 50 -2.05 0.26 6.26
C VAL A 50 -0.78 1.10 6.28
N ILE A 51 0.36 0.42 6.33
CA ILE A 51 1.68 1.01 6.15
C ILE A 51 2.40 0.19 5.08
N ALA A 52 2.88 0.85 4.03
CA ALA A 52 3.67 0.20 2.99
C ALA A 52 4.88 1.03 2.60
N THR A 53 5.94 0.36 2.15
CA THR A 53 7.09 1.00 1.50
C THR A 53 7.07 0.70 0.01
N ILE A 54 7.12 1.74 -0.82
CA ILE A 54 7.14 1.64 -2.27
C ILE A 54 8.46 2.20 -2.78
N TYR A 55 9.14 1.49 -3.67
CA TYR A 55 10.40 1.97 -4.26
C TYR A 55 10.18 3.26 -5.07
N GLU A 56 11.09 4.22 -4.95
CA GLU A 56 10.85 5.57 -5.49
C GLU A 56 10.69 5.56 -7.02
N GLU A 57 11.54 4.80 -7.74
CA GLU A 57 11.51 4.78 -9.21
C GLU A 57 10.19 4.24 -9.77
N ILE A 58 9.44 3.41 -9.02
CA ILE A 58 8.18 2.83 -9.48
C ILE A 58 6.96 3.58 -8.96
N PHE A 59 7.13 4.46 -7.98
CA PHE A 59 6.01 5.09 -7.27
C PHE A 59 5.09 5.84 -8.22
N GLU A 60 5.66 6.65 -9.12
CA GLU A 60 4.89 7.31 -10.17
C GLU A 60 4.85 6.49 -11.46
N SER A 61 5.98 5.91 -11.89
CA SER A 61 6.10 5.28 -13.20
C SER A 61 5.24 4.04 -13.39
N LEU A 62 4.98 3.26 -12.32
CA LEU A 62 4.07 2.12 -12.34
C LEU A 62 2.67 2.44 -11.79
N GLY A 63 2.39 3.72 -11.50
CA GLY A 63 1.04 4.17 -11.16
C GLY A 63 0.59 3.93 -9.71
N TYR A 64 1.51 3.65 -8.76
CA TYR A 64 1.14 3.55 -7.34
C TYR A 64 0.54 4.84 -6.80
N LYS A 65 1.11 5.99 -7.16
CA LYS A 65 0.55 7.30 -6.82
C LYS A 65 -0.90 7.42 -7.31
N ASN A 66 -1.15 7.06 -8.56
CA ASN A 66 -2.49 7.15 -9.15
C ASN A 66 -3.50 6.23 -8.45
N GLU A 67 -3.08 5.03 -8.05
CA GLU A 67 -3.95 4.09 -7.35
C GLU A 67 -4.29 4.57 -5.93
N ILE A 68 -3.30 5.09 -5.19
CA ILE A 68 -3.54 5.71 -3.87
C ILE A 68 -4.52 6.87 -4.01
N GLU A 69 -4.33 7.71 -5.03
CA GLU A 69 -5.20 8.85 -5.31
C GLU A 69 -6.61 8.43 -5.73
N ARG A 70 -6.75 7.37 -6.52
CA ARG A 70 -8.04 6.77 -6.87
C ARG A 70 -8.78 6.28 -5.63
N LEU A 71 -8.10 5.52 -4.76
CA LEU A 71 -8.68 5.02 -3.50
C LEU A 71 -9.09 6.16 -2.56
N ARG A 72 -8.30 7.25 -2.51
CA ARG A 72 -8.66 8.46 -1.77
C ARG A 72 -9.89 9.14 -2.38
N GLY A 73 -9.93 9.33 -3.70
CA GLY A 73 -11.05 9.94 -4.41
C GLY A 73 -12.36 9.15 -4.29
N GLU A 74 -12.28 7.82 -4.17
CA GLU A 74 -13.42 6.94 -3.88
C GLU A 74 -13.85 6.97 -2.40
N GLY A 75 -13.16 7.74 -1.55
CA GLY A 75 -13.45 7.82 -0.12
C GLY A 75 -13.15 6.53 0.64
N LYS A 76 -12.34 5.61 0.08
CA LYS A 76 -11.99 4.34 0.72
C LYS A 76 -10.86 4.47 1.74
N ILE A 77 -10.01 5.48 1.57
CA ILE A 77 -8.86 5.73 2.44
C ILE A 77 -8.72 7.22 2.78
N GLU A 78 -8.07 7.46 3.91
CA GLU A 78 -7.55 8.74 4.34
C GLU A 78 -6.03 8.61 4.44
N ILE A 79 -5.32 9.40 3.64
CA ILE A 79 -3.86 9.41 3.64
C ILE A 79 -3.37 10.12 4.90
N LEU A 80 -2.58 9.44 5.72
CA LEU A 80 -1.99 9.99 6.94
C LEU A 80 -0.56 10.47 6.71
N SER A 81 0.22 9.76 5.90
CA SER A 81 1.59 10.16 5.53
C SER A 81 1.98 9.57 4.18
N MET A 82 2.84 10.30 3.46
CA MET A 82 3.50 9.89 2.21
C MET A 82 4.91 10.50 2.17
N GLU A 83 5.79 9.99 3.03
CA GLU A 83 7.12 10.53 3.23
C GLU A 83 8.18 9.78 2.42
N GLU A 84 9.14 10.51 1.86
CA GLU A 84 10.34 9.90 1.27
C GLU A 84 11.25 9.37 2.39
N ILE A 85 11.71 8.14 2.22
CA ILE A 85 12.57 7.45 3.17
C ILE A 85 13.74 6.76 2.46
N GLY A 86 14.83 6.56 3.18
CA GLY A 86 15.85 5.58 2.82
C GLY A 86 15.35 4.16 3.08
N ILE A 87 15.51 3.27 2.10
CA ILE A 87 15.14 1.85 2.25
C ILE A 87 16.36 0.91 2.31
N MET A 88 17.56 1.45 2.08
CA MET A 88 18.85 0.77 2.28
C MET A 88 19.63 1.47 3.37
N ARG A 89 20.55 0.73 4.00
CA ARG A 89 21.49 1.28 4.97
C ARG A 89 22.27 2.42 4.31
N ASP A 90 22.40 3.54 5.00
CA ASP A 90 23.11 4.75 4.58
C ASP A 90 22.50 5.51 3.38
N GLN A 91 21.24 5.21 3.02
CA GLN A 91 20.46 6.05 2.13
C GLN A 91 19.48 6.93 2.91
N SER A 92 19.37 8.20 2.53
CA SER A 92 18.32 9.09 3.02
C SER A 92 17.08 9.11 2.12
N ARG A 93 17.20 8.59 0.89
CA ARG A 93 16.14 8.53 -0.13
C ARG A 93 16.26 7.23 -0.91
N GLY A 94 15.13 6.64 -1.27
CA GLY A 94 15.09 5.37 -2.04
C GLY A 94 13.71 4.73 -2.13
N GLY A 95 12.77 5.16 -1.29
CA GLY A 95 11.36 4.81 -1.41
C GLY A 95 10.46 5.83 -0.72
N ARG A 96 9.15 5.58 -0.78
CA ARG A 96 8.14 6.27 0.00
C ARG A 96 7.51 5.34 1.00
N MET A 97 7.40 5.81 2.23
CA MET A 97 6.52 5.21 3.21
C MET A 97 5.14 5.84 3.06
N VAL A 98 4.16 5.02 2.71
CA VAL A 98 2.76 5.41 2.59
C VAL A 98 1.99 4.84 3.77
N VAL A 99 1.27 5.72 4.45
CA VAL A 99 0.44 5.37 5.60
C VAL A 99 -0.95 5.90 5.35
N TRP A 100 -1.95 5.02 5.43
CA TRP A 100 -3.34 5.43 5.32
C TRP A 100 -4.23 4.69 6.30
N ARG A 101 -5.34 5.35 6.64
CA ARG A 101 -6.44 4.79 7.40
C ARG A 101 -7.56 4.39 6.45
N ARG A 102 -8.09 3.18 6.58
CA ARG A 102 -9.24 2.74 5.78
C ARG A 102 -10.52 3.38 6.32
N ARG A 103 -11.29 4.02 5.45
CA ARG A 103 -12.59 4.64 5.76
C ARG A 103 -13.73 3.63 5.74
#